data_AF-A0A0P7W8K4-F1
#
_entry.id   AF-A0A0P7W8K4-F1
#
_cell.length_a   1.000
_cell.length_b   1.000
_cell.length_c   1.000
_cell.angle_alpha   90.00
_cell.angle_beta   90.00
_cell.angle_gamma   90.00
#
_symmetry.space_group_name_H-M   'P 1'
#
loop_
_entity.id
_entity.type
_entity.pdbx_description
1 polymer ?
#
loop_
_entity_poly.entity_id
_entity_poly.type
_entity_poly.pdbx_seq_one_letter_code
_entity_poly.pdbx_strand_id
1 'polypeptide(L)'
;MQRIQYMATALLPVMGVFCLFYIFVTGHDALDQALWSPDRWYESRYADPAAQITAFTRGVAAVLWVLPVIAGLAAVFMAIYVLNLVRQGVLFDERIARGFRFAGLATALSGGLGLLMVCLAPMIFSWHNPSGPLAPRFYFHSDTAGLIVCGAMFWLVGWIMREAIRIANDNEGFV
;
A
#
# COMPACT_ATOMS: atom_id res chain seq x y z
N MET A 1 16.37 17.85 20.67
CA MET A 1 16.08 16.41 20.48
C MET A 1 14.84 15.92 21.22
N GLN A 2 14.65 16.24 22.51
CA GLN A 2 13.50 15.72 23.30
C GLN A 2 12.13 15.93 22.65
N ARG A 3 11.87 17.10 22.05
CA ARG A 3 10.60 17.36 21.33
C ARG A 3 10.32 16.36 20.20
N ILE A 4 11.34 16.01 19.42
CA ILE A 4 11.22 15.06 18.29
C ILE A 4 10.94 13.66 18.82
N GLN A 5 11.62 13.26 19.91
CA GLN A 5 11.41 11.96 20.55
C GLN A 5 10.00 11.84 21.15
N TYR A 6 9.49 12.90 21.77
CA TYR A 6 8.11 12.93 22.29
C TYR A 6 7.08 12.83 21.16
N MET A 7 7.27 13.56 20.05
CA MET A 7 6.38 13.44 18.89
C MET A 7 6.41 12.03 18.29
N ALA A 8 7.59 11.44 18.12
CA ALA A 8 7.72 10.07 17.63
C ALA A 8 7.03 9.05 18.56
N THR A 9 7.16 9.25 19.87
CA THR A 9 6.50 8.40 20.88
C THR A 9 4.98 8.54 20.82
N ALA A 10 4.46 9.75 20.64
CA ALA A 10 3.03 10.00 20.52
C ALA A 10 2.42 9.43 19.22
N LEU A 11 3.19 9.42 18.12
CA LEU A 11 2.73 8.90 16.83
C LEU A 11 2.72 7.36 16.76
N LEU A 12 3.56 6.66 17.53
CA LEU A 12 3.64 5.20 17.48
C LEU A 12 2.31 4.49 17.81
N PRO A 13 1.57 4.84 18.89
CA PRO A 13 0.24 4.29 19.16
C PRO A 13 -0.76 4.56 18.04
N VAL A 14 -0.73 5.78 17.47
CA VAL A 14 -1.61 6.17 16.36
C VAL A 14 -1.36 5.29 15.14
N MET A 15 -0.09 5.03 14.81
CA MET A 15 0.29 4.13 13.73
C MET A 15 -0.12 2.68 14.00
N GLY A 16 -0.03 2.22 15.26
CA GLY A 16 -0.52 0.90 15.65
C GLY A 16 -2.03 0.73 15.45
N VAL A 17 -2.82 1.73 15.87
CA VAL A 17 -4.27 1.75 15.63
C VAL A 17 -4.57 1.81 14.14
N PHE A 18 -3.84 2.62 13.38
CA PHE A 18 -3.98 2.71 11.92
C PHE A 18 -3.69 1.36 11.24
N CYS A 19 -2.66 0.61 11.66
CA CYS A 19 -2.42 -0.74 11.14
C CYS A 19 -3.62 -1.65 11.30
N LEU A 20 -4.21 -1.70 12.51
CA LEU A 20 -5.37 -2.54 12.78
C LEU A 20 -6.56 -2.10 11.92
N PHE A 21 -6.84 -0.80 11.90
CA PHE A 21 -7.91 -0.22 11.09
C PHE A 21 -7.72 -0.53 9.60
N TYR A 22 -6.50 -0.39 9.08
CA TYR A 22 -6.18 -0.66 7.67
C TYR A 22 -6.43 -2.13 7.29
N ILE A 23 -6.07 -3.08 8.16
CA ILE A 23 -6.36 -4.51 7.96
C ILE A 23 -7.87 -4.76 7.99
N PHE A 24 -8.56 -4.22 8.99
CA PHE A 24 -9.99 -4.45 9.16
C PHE A 24 -10.82 -3.83 8.04
N VAL A 25 -10.50 -2.62 7.58
CA VAL A 25 -11.28 -1.98 6.51
C VAL A 25 -10.91 -2.57 5.15
N THR A 26 -9.62 -2.60 4.83
CA THR A 26 -9.19 -2.96 3.46
C THR A 26 -9.15 -4.47 3.25
N GLY A 27 -8.78 -5.23 4.27
CA GLY A 27 -8.70 -6.69 4.21
C GLY A 27 -10.08 -7.36 4.28
N HIS A 28 -11.03 -6.79 5.02
CA HIS A 28 -12.38 -7.33 5.11
C HIS A 28 -13.05 -7.34 3.75
N ASP A 29 -13.08 -6.22 3.03
CA ASP A 29 -13.78 -6.14 1.74
C ASP A 29 -13.18 -7.07 0.67
N ALA A 30 -11.85 -7.25 0.68
CA ALA A 30 -11.14 -8.16 -0.21
C ALA A 30 -11.46 -9.64 0.07
N LEU A 31 -11.54 -10.03 1.35
CA LEU A 31 -11.82 -11.40 1.75
C LEU A 31 -13.31 -11.74 1.69
N ASP A 32 -14.16 -10.76 1.95
CA ASP A 32 -15.61 -10.95 2.01
C ASP A 32 -16.21 -11.22 0.63
N GLN A 33 -15.78 -10.48 -0.40
CA GLN A 33 -16.20 -10.72 -1.78
C GLN A 33 -15.69 -12.07 -2.34
N ALA A 34 -14.58 -12.58 -1.83
CA ALA A 34 -13.94 -13.77 -2.37
C ALA A 34 -14.31 -15.07 -1.63
N LEU A 35 -14.42 -15.03 -0.30
CA LEU A 35 -14.47 -16.23 0.55
C LEU A 35 -15.68 -16.27 1.49
N TRP A 36 -16.02 -15.16 2.16
CA TRP A 36 -17.03 -15.21 3.24
C TRP A 36 -18.47 -15.02 2.75
N SER A 37 -18.68 -14.14 1.78
CA SER A 37 -20.02 -13.83 1.25
C SER A 37 -20.02 -13.85 -0.28
N PRO A 38 -19.94 -15.04 -0.92
CA PRO A 38 -19.83 -15.14 -2.39
C PRO A 38 -20.98 -14.47 -3.13
N ASP A 39 -22.14 -14.35 -2.49
CA ASP A 39 -23.33 -13.72 -3.07
C ASP A 39 -23.13 -12.22 -3.35
N ARG A 40 -22.23 -11.55 -2.61
CA ARG A 40 -21.86 -10.14 -2.86
C ARG A 40 -21.26 -9.92 -4.24
N TRP A 41 -20.72 -10.95 -4.88
CA TRP A 41 -20.23 -10.85 -6.25
C TRP A 41 -21.34 -10.49 -7.24
N TYR A 42 -22.57 -10.96 -7.00
CA TYR A 42 -23.74 -10.66 -7.83
C TYR A 42 -24.31 -9.26 -7.56
N GLU A 43 -23.96 -8.63 -6.43
CA GLU A 43 -24.25 -7.21 -6.19
C GLU A 43 -23.37 -6.29 -7.04
N SER A 44 -22.27 -6.82 -7.61
CA SER A 44 -21.40 -6.03 -8.47
C SER A 44 -22.11 -5.66 -9.77
N ARG A 45 -21.97 -4.40 -10.19
CA ARG A 45 -22.53 -3.90 -11.46
C ARG A 45 -22.02 -4.59 -12.73
N TYR A 46 -21.04 -5.48 -12.60
CA TYR A 46 -20.35 -6.15 -13.70
C TYR A 46 -20.71 -7.62 -13.83
N ALA A 47 -21.27 -8.24 -12.79
CA ALA A 47 -21.67 -9.64 -12.82
C ALA A 47 -23.13 -9.75 -13.29
N ASP A 48 -23.37 -10.65 -14.24
CA ASP A 48 -24.73 -11.01 -14.64
C ASP A 48 -25.34 -11.95 -13.57
N PRO A 49 -26.60 -11.76 -13.12
CA PRO A 49 -27.27 -12.70 -12.21
C PRO A 49 -27.29 -14.15 -12.70
N ALA A 50 -27.21 -14.38 -14.01
CA ALA A 50 -27.14 -15.71 -14.61
C ALA A 50 -25.72 -16.30 -14.69
N ALA A 51 -24.67 -15.53 -14.33
CA ALA A 51 -23.28 -15.99 -14.41
C ALA A 51 -22.97 -17.03 -13.33
N GLN A 52 -22.41 -18.18 -13.70
CA GLN A 52 -21.91 -19.16 -12.73
C GLN A 52 -20.45 -18.89 -12.42
N ILE A 53 -20.18 -18.22 -11.30
CA ILE A 53 -18.82 -17.83 -10.93
C ILE A 53 -18.08 -19.00 -10.28
N THR A 54 -16.97 -19.44 -10.91
CA THR A 54 -16.13 -20.50 -10.35
C THR A 54 -15.38 -20.04 -9.09
N ALA A 55 -15.10 -20.98 -8.17
CA ALA A 55 -14.32 -20.70 -6.96
C ALA A 55 -12.87 -20.27 -7.26
N PHE A 56 -12.31 -20.75 -8.38
CA PHE A 56 -10.97 -20.39 -8.81
C PHE A 56 -10.84 -18.89 -9.10
N THR A 57 -11.76 -18.30 -9.86
CA THR A 57 -11.73 -16.87 -10.19
C THR A 57 -11.95 -15.99 -8.97
N ARG A 58 -12.79 -16.43 -8.02
CA ARG A 58 -12.92 -15.78 -6.71
C ARG A 58 -11.60 -15.78 -5.94
N GLY A 59 -10.90 -16.92 -5.92
CA GLY A 59 -9.57 -17.03 -5.30
C GLY A 59 -8.52 -16.12 -5.95
N VAL A 60 -8.48 -16.06 -7.28
CA VAL A 60 -7.59 -15.14 -8.01
C VAL A 60 -7.90 -13.69 -7.67
N ALA A 61 -9.17 -13.29 -7.65
CA ALA A 61 -9.57 -11.95 -7.25
C ALA A 61 -9.16 -11.62 -5.81
N ALA A 62 -9.34 -12.56 -4.88
CA ALA A 62 -8.90 -12.41 -3.48
C ALA A 62 -7.40 -12.10 -3.41
N VAL A 63 -6.58 -12.92 -4.05
CA VAL A 63 -5.12 -12.77 -4.06
C VAL A 63 -4.75 -11.40 -4.62
N LEU A 64 -5.35 -11.03 -5.76
CA LEU A 64 -5.10 -9.77 -6.43
C LEU A 64 -5.48 -8.56 -5.56
N TRP A 65 -6.58 -8.63 -4.80
CA TRP A 65 -7.02 -7.55 -3.89
C TRP A 65 -6.18 -7.48 -2.61
N VAL A 66 -5.57 -8.59 -2.18
CA VAL A 66 -4.70 -8.62 -0.99
C VAL A 66 -3.31 -8.03 -1.27
N LEU A 67 -2.81 -8.07 -2.52
CA LEU A 67 -1.49 -7.54 -2.87
C LEU A 67 -1.30 -6.04 -2.55
N PRO A 68 -2.21 -5.12 -2.93
CA PRO A 68 -2.14 -3.72 -2.52
C PRO A 68 -2.13 -3.54 -1.00
N VAL A 69 -2.86 -4.39 -0.27
CA VAL A 69 -2.95 -4.36 1.20
C VAL A 69 -1.61 -4.74 1.82
N ILE A 70 -0.98 -5.82 1.35
CA ILE A 70 0.35 -6.25 1.82
C ILE A 70 1.38 -5.14 1.58
N ALA A 71 1.37 -4.53 0.40
CA ALA A 71 2.28 -3.41 0.09
C ALA A 71 2.04 -2.20 1.01
N GLY A 72 0.77 -1.85 1.27
CA GLY A 72 0.42 -0.79 2.20
C GLY A 72 0.88 -1.09 3.63
N LEU A 73 0.67 -2.32 4.11
CA LEU A 73 1.15 -2.76 5.43
C LEU A 73 2.67 -2.69 5.54
N ALA A 74 3.40 -3.12 4.51
CA ALA A 74 4.85 -3.00 4.47
C ALA A 74 5.31 -1.54 4.60
N ALA A 75 4.60 -0.60 3.96
CA ALA A 75 4.88 0.82 4.10
C ALA A 75 4.66 1.32 5.54
N VAL A 76 3.55 0.94 6.16
CA VAL A 76 3.21 1.34 7.53
C VAL A 76 4.19 0.75 8.54
N PHE A 77 4.56 -0.53 8.40
CA PHE A 77 5.58 -1.15 9.26
C PHE A 77 6.93 -0.45 9.13
N MET A 78 7.32 -0.04 7.91
CA MET A 78 8.56 0.70 7.72
C MET A 78 8.48 2.11 8.32
N ALA A 79 7.32 2.77 8.26
CA ALA A 79 7.10 4.04 8.95
C ALA A 79 7.19 3.90 10.48
N ILE A 80 6.61 2.84 11.05
CA ILE A 80 6.73 2.51 12.48
C ILE A 80 8.20 2.26 12.85
N TYR A 81 8.93 1.52 12.01
CA TYR A 81 10.37 1.28 12.19
C TYR A 81 11.15 2.59 12.22
N VAL A 82 10.93 3.49 11.26
CA VAL A 82 11.58 4.81 11.22
C VAL A 82 11.21 5.64 12.44
N LEU A 83 9.94 5.70 12.84
CA LEU A 83 9.51 6.41 14.05
C LEU A 83 10.18 5.86 15.31
N ASN A 84 10.37 4.53 15.39
CA ASN A 84 11.06 3.93 16.52
C ASN A 84 12.56 4.28 16.56
N LEU A 85 13.24 4.37 15.40
CA LEU A 85 14.61 4.89 15.33
C LEU A 85 14.69 6.35 15.80
N VAL A 86 13.77 7.19 15.34
CA VAL A 86 13.69 8.60 15.76
C VAL A 86 13.43 8.71 17.27
N ARG A 87 12.56 7.85 17.83
CA ARG A 87 12.33 7.76 19.28
C ARG A 87 13.61 7.45 20.05
N GLN A 88 14.47 6.57 19.51
CA GLN A 88 15.76 6.22 20.09
C GLN A 88 16.82 7.32 19.96
N GLY A 89 16.50 8.44 19.30
CA GLY A 89 17.43 9.55 19.08
C GLY A 89 18.31 9.38 17.85
N VAL A 90 18.09 8.34 17.04
CA VAL A 90 18.77 8.20 15.75
C VAL A 90 18.15 9.22 14.80
N LEU A 91 18.98 10.13 14.28
CA LEU A 91 18.60 11.15 13.31
C LEU A 91 19.69 11.18 12.22
N PHE A 92 19.30 11.35 10.95
CA PHE A 92 20.22 11.41 9.81
C PHE A 92 21.17 10.19 9.70
N ASP A 93 20.58 8.99 9.72
CA ASP A 93 21.31 7.71 9.60
C ASP A 93 20.86 6.96 8.33
N GLU A 94 21.74 6.14 7.76
CA GLU A 94 21.46 5.33 6.57
C GLU A 94 20.23 4.42 6.77
N ARG A 95 19.98 3.97 8.01
CA ARG A 95 18.78 3.19 8.37
C ARG A 95 17.49 3.97 8.17
N ILE A 96 17.49 5.26 8.50
CA ILE A 96 16.34 6.15 8.29
C ILE A 96 16.15 6.41 6.80
N ALA A 97 17.23 6.71 6.08
CA ALA A 97 17.20 6.91 4.63
C ALA A 97 16.63 5.68 3.91
N ARG A 98 17.10 4.48 4.28
CA ARG A 98 16.57 3.19 3.79
C ARG A 98 15.10 3.02 4.15
N GLY A 99 14.71 3.37 5.37
CA GLY A 99 13.32 3.34 5.82
C GLY A 99 12.39 4.19 4.98
N PHE A 100 12.74 5.44 4.71
CA PHE A 100 11.99 6.30 3.81
C PHE A 100 11.89 5.74 2.39
N ARG A 101 12.99 5.17 1.86
CA ARG A 101 12.98 4.54 0.52
C ARG A 101 12.04 3.35 0.45
N PHE A 102 12.11 2.43 1.40
CA PHE A 102 11.22 1.27 1.42
C PHE A 102 9.76 1.65 1.69
N ALA A 103 9.50 2.55 2.65
CA ALA A 103 8.16 3.05 2.91
C ALA A 103 7.56 3.72 1.67
N GLY A 104 8.34 4.57 0.99
CA GLY A 104 7.93 5.25 -0.23
C GLY A 104 7.65 4.29 -1.38
N LEU A 105 8.56 3.34 -1.64
CA LEU A 105 8.36 2.32 -2.67
C LEU A 105 7.11 1.48 -2.40
N ALA A 106 6.94 0.99 -1.17
CA ALA A 106 5.80 0.16 -0.78
C ALA A 106 4.47 0.93 -0.87
N THR A 107 4.47 2.22 -0.51
CA THR A 107 3.31 3.12 -0.67
C THR A 107 2.94 3.29 -2.15
N ALA A 108 3.93 3.59 -3.00
CA ALA A 108 3.72 3.73 -4.43
C ALA A 108 3.26 2.42 -5.08
N LEU A 109 3.82 1.28 -4.66
CA LEU A 109 3.39 -0.04 -5.10
C LEU A 109 1.93 -0.31 -4.71
N SER A 110 1.54 0.01 -3.47
CA SER A 110 0.17 -0.16 -2.99
C SER A 110 -0.83 0.61 -3.86
N GLY A 111 -0.54 1.89 -4.13
CA GLY A 111 -1.36 2.70 -5.03
C GLY A 111 -1.37 2.19 -6.48
N GLY A 112 -0.22 1.80 -7.02
CA GLY A 112 -0.11 1.27 -8.38
C GLY A 112 -0.83 -0.06 -8.58
N LEU A 113 -0.72 -0.97 -7.61
CA LEU A 113 -1.46 -2.23 -7.60
C LEU A 113 -2.96 -1.97 -7.45
N GLY A 114 -3.37 -1.05 -6.57
CA GLY A 114 -4.77 -0.64 -6.43
C GLY A 114 -5.36 -0.09 -7.74
N LEU A 115 -4.59 0.71 -8.48
CA LEU A 115 -4.98 1.20 -9.80
C LEU A 115 -5.16 0.05 -10.80
N LEU A 116 -4.21 -0.89 -10.83
CA LEU A 116 -4.30 -2.08 -11.67
C LEU A 116 -5.57 -2.87 -11.35
N MET A 117 -5.92 -3.00 -10.06
CA MET A 117 -7.12 -3.72 -9.63
C MET A 117 -8.39 -3.05 -10.12
N VAL A 118 -8.50 -1.73 -9.98
CA VAL A 118 -9.66 -0.98 -10.49
C VAL A 118 -9.79 -1.14 -12.01
N CYS A 119 -8.66 -1.21 -12.73
CA CYS A 119 -8.66 -1.41 -14.17
C CYS A 119 -9.13 -2.81 -14.60
N LEU A 120 -8.70 -3.84 -13.86
CA LEU A 120 -9.00 -5.24 -14.15
C LEU A 120 -10.33 -5.72 -13.56
N ALA A 121 -10.88 -5.00 -12.57
CA ALA A 121 -12.13 -5.36 -11.90
C ALA A 121 -13.27 -5.69 -12.87
N PRO A 122 -13.60 -4.86 -13.89
CA PRO A 122 -14.67 -5.20 -14.83
C PRO A 122 -14.46 -6.55 -15.50
N MET A 123 -13.23 -6.84 -15.93
CA MET A 123 -12.87 -8.08 -16.61
C MET A 123 -12.97 -9.30 -15.68
N ILE A 124 -12.48 -9.16 -14.45
CA ILE A 124 -12.50 -10.23 -13.44
C ILE A 124 -13.93 -10.57 -13.02
N PHE A 125 -14.74 -9.55 -12.71
CA PHE A 125 -16.11 -9.74 -12.24
C PHE A 125 -17.05 -10.28 -13.32
N SER A 126 -16.83 -9.92 -14.58
CA SER A 126 -17.64 -10.36 -15.72
C SER A 126 -17.11 -11.60 -16.45
N TRP A 127 -16.05 -12.24 -15.95
CA TRP A 127 -15.38 -13.34 -16.65
C TRP A 127 -16.29 -14.51 -17.04
N HIS A 128 -17.33 -14.75 -16.22
CA HIS A 128 -18.31 -15.82 -16.42
C HIS A 128 -19.66 -15.31 -16.94
N ASN A 129 -19.75 -14.06 -17.39
CA ASN A 129 -20.99 -13.53 -17.93
C ASN A 129 -21.34 -14.25 -19.25
N PRO A 130 -22.63 -14.50 -19.54
CA PRO A 130 -23.05 -15.12 -20.79
C PRO A 130 -22.63 -14.33 -22.04
N SER A 131 -22.56 -13.01 -21.93
CA SER A 131 -22.09 -12.10 -22.98
C SER A 131 -20.57 -12.10 -23.18
N GLY A 132 -19.83 -12.83 -22.34
CA GLY A 132 -18.37 -12.80 -22.27
C GLY A 132 -17.81 -11.68 -21.36
N PRO A 133 -16.48 -11.67 -21.14
CA PRO A 133 -15.81 -10.72 -20.26
C PRO A 133 -15.84 -9.30 -20.83
N LEU A 134 -16.11 -8.34 -19.96
CA LEU A 134 -15.93 -6.93 -20.22
C LEU A 134 -14.44 -6.59 -20.37
N ALA A 135 -14.14 -5.67 -21.28
CA ALA A 135 -12.79 -5.15 -21.42
C ALA A 135 -12.32 -4.42 -20.14
N PRO A 136 -11.02 -4.46 -19.82
CA PRO A 136 -10.44 -3.61 -18.77
C PRO A 136 -10.81 -2.15 -19.00
N ARG A 137 -11.14 -1.43 -17.93
CA ARG A 137 -11.47 0.00 -18.02
C ARG A 137 -10.45 0.81 -17.25
N PHE A 138 -9.68 1.61 -17.97
CA PHE A 138 -8.77 2.53 -17.31
C PHE A 138 -9.57 3.67 -16.68
N TYR A 139 -9.65 3.67 -15.35
CA TYR A 139 -10.24 4.74 -14.58
C TYR A 139 -9.31 5.06 -13.42
N PHE A 140 -9.11 6.35 -13.18
CA PHE A 140 -8.16 6.84 -12.20
C PHE A 140 -8.87 7.73 -11.20
N HIS A 141 -8.72 7.41 -9.91
CA HIS A 141 -9.15 8.27 -8.81
C HIS A 141 -7.96 9.14 -8.38
N SER A 142 -8.22 10.41 -8.09
CA SER A 142 -7.22 11.36 -7.60
C SER A 142 -6.55 10.90 -6.31
N ASP A 143 -7.24 10.11 -5.49
CA ASP A 143 -6.70 9.58 -4.23
C ASP A 143 -5.59 8.56 -4.50
N THR A 144 -5.77 7.71 -5.50
CA THR A 144 -4.76 6.74 -5.95
C THR A 144 -3.55 7.46 -6.54
N ALA A 145 -3.78 8.55 -7.29
CA ALA A 145 -2.73 9.47 -7.74
C ALA A 145 -1.88 9.98 -6.58
N GLY A 146 -2.57 10.55 -5.59
CA GLY A 146 -1.96 11.18 -4.44
C GLY A 146 -1.11 10.18 -3.67
N LEU A 147 -1.60 8.95 -3.51
CA LEU A 147 -0.85 7.89 -2.84
C LEU A 147 0.43 7.50 -3.60
N ILE A 148 0.37 7.35 -4.92
CA ILE A 148 1.54 7.02 -5.74
C ILE A 148 2.58 8.15 -5.68
N VAL A 149 2.13 9.40 -5.84
CA VAL A 149 3.01 10.59 -5.77
C VAL A 149 3.61 10.72 -4.36
N CYS A 150 2.83 10.53 -3.31
CA CYS A 150 3.31 10.54 -1.92
C CYS A 150 4.39 9.49 -1.68
N GLY A 151 4.18 8.26 -2.17
CA GLY A 151 5.18 7.20 -2.11
C GLY A 151 6.48 7.58 -2.85
N ALA A 152 6.36 8.14 -4.05
CA ALA A 152 7.52 8.63 -4.81
C ALA A 152 8.27 9.74 -4.06
N MET A 153 7.57 10.65 -3.40
CA MET A 153 8.18 11.71 -2.60
C MET A 153 8.93 11.16 -1.38
N PHE A 154 8.35 10.22 -0.63
CA PHE A 154 9.07 9.56 0.47
C PHE A 154 10.33 8.83 -0.02
N TRP A 155 10.23 8.16 -1.17
CA TRP A 155 11.38 7.50 -1.76
C TRP A 155 12.49 8.50 -2.13
N LEU A 156 12.12 9.63 -2.75
CA LEU A 156 13.03 10.69 -3.12
C LEU A 156 13.70 11.32 -1.89
N VAL A 157 12.95 11.58 -0.82
CA VAL A 157 13.51 12.08 0.45
C VAL A 157 14.56 11.11 0.99
N GLY A 158 14.24 9.82 1.05
CA GLY A 158 15.20 8.82 1.52
C GLY A 158 16.44 8.69 0.61
N TRP A 159 16.30 8.91 -0.70
CA TRP A 159 17.44 9.00 -1.61
C TRP A 159 18.32 10.21 -1.29
N ILE A 160 17.73 11.40 -1.17
CA ILE A 160 18.45 12.64 -0.87
C ILE A 160 19.20 12.51 0.45
N MET A 161 18.56 11.95 1.48
CA MET A 161 19.22 11.71 2.77
C MET A 161 20.46 10.82 2.64
N ARG A 162 20.37 9.72 1.89
CA ARG A 162 21.50 8.82 1.66
C ARG A 162 22.65 9.51 0.94
N GLU A 163 22.36 10.31 -0.09
CA GLU A 163 23.38 11.08 -0.80
C GLU A 163 24.04 12.12 0.12
N ALA A 164 23.26 12.81 0.95
CA ALA A 164 23.78 13.75 1.93
C ALA A 164 24.71 13.07 2.96
N ILE A 165 24.31 11.90 3.47
CA ILE A 165 25.15 11.10 4.39
C ILE A 165 26.44 10.66 3.70
N ARG A 166 26.38 10.22 2.45
CA ARG A 166 27.58 9.83 1.68
C ARG A 166 28.54 11.01 1.55
N ILE A 167 28.05 12.17 1.13
CA ILE A 167 28.87 13.38 0.97
C ILE A 167 29.48 13.82 2.31
N ALA A 168 28.73 13.73 3.41
CA ALA A 168 29.25 14.06 4.74
C ALA A 168 30.40 13.12 5.16
N ASN A 169 30.22 11.81 4.98
CA ASN A 169 31.25 10.82 5.30
C ASN A 169 32.49 10.99 4.41
N ASP A 170 32.31 11.28 3.13
CA ASP A 170 33.42 11.53 2.20
C ASP A 170 34.23 12.75 2.67
N ASN A 171 33.55 13.85 3.04
CA ASN A 171 34.21 15.07 3.53
C ASN A 171 34.97 14.86 4.85
N GLU A 172 34.44 14.06 5.78
CA GLU A 172 35.14 13.70 7.02
C GLU A 172 36.40 12.86 6.77
N GLY A 173 36.47 12.13 5.66
CA GLY A 173 37.66 11.37 5.25
C GLY A 173 38.77 12.22 4.60
N PHE A 174 38.48 13.47 4.21
CA PHE A 174 39.45 14.39 3.60
C PHE A 174 40.07 15.40 4.57
N VAL A 175 39.52 15.54 5.78
CA VAL A 175 40.06 16.39 6.87
C VAL A 175 40.92 15.56 7.80
#